data_AF-A0A952TPT5-F1
#
_entry.id   AF-A0A952TPT5-F1
#
_cell.length_a   1.000
_cell.length_b   1.000
_cell.length_c   1.000
_cell.angle_alpha   90.00
_cell.angle_beta   90.00
_cell.angle_gamma   90.00
#
_symmetry.space_group_name_H-M   'P 1'
#
loop_
_entity.id
_entity.type
_entity.pdbx_description
1 polymer ?
#
loop_
_entity_poly.entity_id
_entity_poly.type
_entity_poly.pdbx_seq_one_letter_code
_entity_poly.pdbx_strand_id
1 'polypeptide(L)'
;MSESSEAARVANYGTWRLTKLEWSADDEIGFSRFVTAIGRSGCRTVDTCMRSPANPFRDSDPPQELYKFWSDCADWPYFLRSYYAWKNGLPFVFSSGMVALGLNAEQKQSIADGTATAQSDVRYSWNGNRPGRRTLLPNMENGFSNFFATHSTIQNSVHTATLRVDPRTNHGDMYTPAVRKGAIRPGTTVYDPSGHVGIVYDVTADGQVMVFDALIDRKSISPRRPYSIDFYKRSKIEHGGWFQNFRPVVVEGAYYDSRLGGYVGGTARLLKNEEIRDYSVEMFGNTQTPDGRSAYILPDGKVTNSFQEFLRRRMFQGKYKIDVIAEFKIRMKAICDDFGSRVSLVQDGTIKGVAAKPHVEKLPNTIYGGDGDWDLYSTPGGDVRRRNSVNLALNYAKDLKGLIDRRDPEYVYSGNNLRGDIVKAATEQLRSCTITYRNTAGAPVKLTLESLLARMPQMSFSPYHCVELRWGATSNKELASCPDIKDARKMRWYRAQQTLRNQMSRDTNIFTGYTLEELERKAPELGPANPENNNLIQRLESELF
;
A
#
# COMPACT_ATOMS: atom_id res chain seq x y z
N MET A 1 -2.81 31.17 -24.11
CA MET A 1 -2.74 31.60 -22.70
C MET A 1 -1.52 30.91 -22.09
N SER A 2 -0.61 31.65 -21.44
CA SER A 2 0.65 31.10 -20.94
C SER A 2 0.44 30.27 -19.66
N GLU A 3 1.25 29.24 -19.43
CA GLU A 3 1.24 28.40 -18.21
C GLU A 3 1.33 29.24 -16.92
N SER A 4 2.02 30.40 -16.97
CA SER A 4 2.11 31.36 -15.86
C SER A 4 0.76 31.95 -15.44
N SER A 5 -0.16 32.15 -16.38
CA SER A 5 -1.51 32.67 -16.09
C SER A 5 -2.40 31.64 -15.41
N GLU A 6 -2.20 30.35 -15.70
CA GLU A 6 -2.99 29.26 -15.16
C GLU A 6 -2.56 28.90 -13.73
N ALA A 7 -1.24 28.85 -13.48
CA ALA A 7 -0.69 28.66 -12.14
C ALA A 7 -1.14 29.76 -11.16
N ALA A 8 -1.18 31.02 -11.62
CA ALA A 8 -1.69 32.13 -10.82
C ALA A 8 -3.18 31.97 -10.49
N ARG A 9 -3.99 31.46 -11.43
CA ARG A 9 -5.42 31.19 -11.21
C ARG A 9 -5.63 30.06 -10.21
N VAL A 10 -4.86 28.96 -10.28
CA VAL A 10 -4.89 27.88 -9.29
C VAL A 10 -4.52 28.42 -7.90
N ALA A 11 -3.48 29.26 -7.83
CA ALA A 11 -3.00 29.79 -6.57
C ALA A 11 -4.07 30.56 -5.79
N ASN A 12 -4.98 31.25 -6.48
CA ASN A 12 -6.09 31.98 -5.84
C ASN A 12 -7.01 31.07 -5.01
N TYR A 13 -7.17 29.81 -5.41
CA TYR A 13 -7.95 28.85 -4.64
C TYR A 13 -7.18 28.35 -3.42
N GLY A 14 -5.84 28.29 -3.47
CA GLY A 14 -5.03 27.52 -2.53
C GLY A 14 -4.68 28.21 -1.23
N THR A 15 -5.29 29.35 -0.91
CA THR A 15 -4.92 30.13 0.29
C THR A 15 -5.10 29.31 1.57
N TRP A 16 -4.01 29.03 2.28
CA TRP A 16 -3.99 28.38 3.59
C TRP A 16 -3.54 29.38 4.64
N ARG A 17 -4.49 29.75 5.50
CA ARG A 17 -4.28 30.61 6.67
C ARG A 17 -4.49 29.80 7.94
N LEU A 18 -3.70 30.07 8.96
CA LEU A 18 -3.85 29.43 10.25
C LEU A 18 -4.93 30.14 11.06
N THR A 19 -6.02 29.47 11.38
CA THR A 19 -7.10 30.01 12.24
C THR A 19 -7.20 29.30 13.57
N LYS A 20 -6.46 28.20 13.74
CA LYS A 20 -6.35 27.40 14.96
C LYS A 20 -4.90 27.10 15.24
N LEU A 21 -4.50 27.09 16.51
CA LEU A 21 -3.10 26.81 16.89
C LEU A 21 -2.82 25.32 17.13
N GLU A 22 -3.85 24.49 17.18
CA GLU A 22 -3.75 23.06 17.40
C GLU A 22 -4.94 22.31 16.80
N TRP A 23 -4.82 20.98 16.73
CA TRP A 23 -5.94 20.09 16.38
C TRP A 23 -6.75 19.76 17.61
N SER A 24 -8.04 20.14 17.61
CA SER A 24 -8.96 19.71 18.66
C SER A 24 -9.41 18.26 18.47
N ALA A 25 -10.03 17.67 19.49
CA ALA A 25 -10.67 16.35 19.36
C ALA A 25 -11.76 16.33 18.28
N ASP A 26 -12.50 17.43 18.10
CA ASP A 26 -13.52 17.56 17.07
C ASP A 26 -12.92 17.63 15.67
N ASP A 27 -11.77 18.30 15.50
CA ASP A 27 -11.02 18.31 14.23
C ASP A 27 -10.55 16.91 13.86
N GLU A 28 -10.10 16.14 14.86
CA GLU A 28 -9.71 14.74 14.68
C GLU A 28 -10.90 13.86 14.26
N ILE A 29 -12.07 14.02 14.90
CA ILE A 29 -13.30 13.32 14.54
C ILE A 29 -13.75 13.73 13.13
N GLY A 30 -13.69 15.01 12.79
CA GLY A 30 -14.04 15.54 11.48
C GLY A 30 -13.15 14.98 10.37
N PHE A 31 -11.84 14.88 10.61
CA PHE A 31 -10.92 14.21 9.69
C PHE A 31 -11.28 12.73 9.48
N SER A 32 -11.57 12.01 10.57
CA SER A 32 -12.03 10.62 10.45
C SER A 32 -13.31 10.49 9.63
N ARG A 33 -14.29 11.39 9.83
CA ARG A 33 -15.53 11.41 9.03
C ARG A 33 -15.26 11.70 7.55
N PHE A 34 -14.39 12.66 7.25
CA PHE A 34 -13.96 12.97 5.89
C PHE A 34 -13.34 11.75 5.21
N VAL A 35 -12.35 11.10 5.82
CA VAL A 35 -11.70 9.90 5.26
C VAL A 35 -12.70 8.74 5.09
N THR A 36 -13.61 8.56 6.04
CA THR A 36 -14.68 7.55 5.95
C THR A 36 -15.57 7.79 4.73
N ALA A 37 -16.03 9.03 4.52
CA ALA A 37 -16.88 9.38 3.40
C ALA A 37 -16.17 9.12 2.06
N ILE A 38 -14.92 9.56 1.91
CA ILE A 38 -14.10 9.29 0.72
C ILE A 38 -13.93 7.79 0.49
N GLY A 39 -13.59 7.05 1.55
CA GLY A 39 -13.45 5.59 1.51
C GLY A 39 -14.74 4.89 1.06
N ARG A 40 -15.90 5.31 1.54
CA ARG A 40 -17.19 4.68 1.20
C ARG A 40 -17.80 5.14 -0.14
N SER A 41 -17.28 6.22 -0.73
CA SER A 41 -17.84 6.80 -1.96
C SER A 41 -17.77 5.92 -3.23
N GLY A 42 -16.92 4.88 -3.23
CA GLY A 42 -16.68 4.04 -4.40
C GLY A 42 -15.87 4.71 -5.52
N CYS A 43 -15.32 5.91 -5.28
CA CYS A 43 -14.41 6.59 -6.20
C CYS A 43 -13.19 5.72 -6.56
N ARG A 44 -12.67 5.89 -7.78
CA ARG A 44 -11.62 5.02 -8.35
C ARG A 44 -10.34 5.77 -8.73
N THR A 45 -10.35 7.09 -8.68
CA THR A 45 -9.15 7.92 -8.90
C THR A 45 -9.06 8.99 -7.84
N VAL A 46 -7.84 9.46 -7.56
CA VAL A 46 -7.58 10.54 -6.59
C VAL A 46 -8.47 11.74 -6.89
N ASP A 47 -8.47 12.21 -8.13
CA ASP A 47 -9.29 13.35 -8.57
C ASP A 47 -10.81 13.10 -8.41
N THR A 48 -11.31 11.93 -8.80
CA THR A 48 -12.76 11.63 -8.64
C THR A 48 -13.15 11.45 -7.18
N CYS A 49 -12.24 11.02 -6.31
CA CYS A 49 -12.46 10.99 -4.87
C CYS A 49 -12.61 12.42 -4.32
N MET A 50 -11.69 13.31 -4.66
CA MET A 50 -11.72 14.69 -4.16
C MET A 50 -12.88 15.50 -4.74
N ARG A 51 -13.37 15.16 -5.93
CA ARG A 51 -14.53 15.80 -6.55
C ARG A 51 -15.87 15.12 -6.21
N SER A 52 -15.83 14.01 -5.49
CA SER A 52 -17.04 13.27 -5.09
C SER A 52 -17.92 14.11 -4.17
N PRO A 53 -19.26 13.95 -4.19
CA PRO A 53 -20.16 14.48 -3.17
C PRO A 53 -19.75 14.12 -1.72
N ALA A 54 -18.99 13.03 -1.55
CA ALA A 54 -18.44 12.62 -0.27
C ALA A 54 -17.38 13.59 0.31
N ASN A 55 -16.77 14.43 -0.54
CA ASN A 55 -15.93 15.54 -0.09
C ASN A 55 -16.82 16.78 0.16
N PRO A 56 -16.98 17.22 1.42
CA PRO A 56 -17.78 18.40 1.73
C PRO A 56 -17.15 19.71 1.24
N PHE A 57 -15.85 19.71 0.92
CA PHE A 57 -15.12 20.92 0.53
C PHE A 57 -14.97 21.09 -0.99
N ARG A 58 -15.43 20.11 -1.79
CA ARG A 58 -15.19 20.04 -3.24
C ARG A 58 -15.60 21.29 -4.02
N ASP A 59 -16.66 21.97 -3.58
CA ASP A 59 -17.23 23.12 -4.29
C ASP A 59 -16.36 24.38 -4.11
N SER A 60 -15.42 24.36 -3.16
CA SER A 60 -14.41 25.41 -2.95
C SER A 60 -13.07 25.12 -3.64
N ASP A 61 -12.95 23.98 -4.34
CA ASP A 61 -11.75 23.61 -5.08
C ASP A 61 -11.77 24.19 -6.50
N PRO A 62 -10.59 24.36 -7.13
CA PRO A 62 -10.53 24.72 -8.53
C PRO A 62 -11.23 23.67 -9.41
N PRO A 63 -11.81 24.10 -10.54
CA PRO A 63 -12.42 23.18 -11.51
C PRO A 63 -11.38 22.21 -12.09
N GLN A 64 -11.83 21.08 -12.61
CA GLN A 64 -10.94 19.97 -13.03
C GLN A 64 -10.01 20.37 -14.18
N GLU A 65 -10.49 21.25 -15.05
CA GLU A 65 -9.75 21.80 -16.17
C GLU A 65 -8.56 22.64 -15.70
N LEU A 66 -8.62 23.19 -14.48
CA LEU A 66 -7.59 24.06 -13.91
C LEU A 66 -6.62 23.30 -13.00
N TYR A 67 -7.11 22.28 -12.28
CA TYR A 67 -6.26 21.46 -11.42
C TYR A 67 -6.79 20.04 -11.27
N LYS A 68 -5.92 19.05 -11.46
CA LYS A 68 -6.26 17.64 -11.26
C LYS A 68 -5.54 17.11 -10.03
N PHE A 69 -6.28 16.57 -9.07
CA PHE A 69 -5.67 15.97 -7.89
C PHE A 69 -4.99 14.64 -8.24
N TRP A 70 -3.84 14.39 -7.65
CA TRP A 70 -3.02 13.22 -7.85
C TRP A 70 -2.29 12.88 -6.55
N SER A 71 -1.95 11.61 -6.35
CA SER A 71 -1.23 11.14 -5.17
C SER A 71 -0.77 9.71 -5.39
N ASP A 72 0.40 9.34 -4.87
CA ASP A 72 0.76 7.93 -4.72
C ASP A 72 0.44 7.41 -3.31
N CYS A 73 0.79 6.15 -3.04
CA CYS A 73 0.46 5.45 -1.80
C CYS A 73 1.07 6.12 -0.56
N ALA A 74 2.32 6.60 -0.65
CA ALA A 74 3.05 7.21 0.46
C ALA A 74 2.50 8.60 0.76
N ASP A 75 2.17 9.35 -0.29
CA ASP A 75 1.63 10.69 -0.16
C ASP A 75 0.17 10.68 0.31
N TRP A 76 -0.60 9.63 0.01
CA TRP A 76 -2.05 9.63 0.20
C TRP A 76 -2.51 10.03 1.61
N PRO A 77 -1.94 9.50 2.71
CA PRO A 77 -2.29 9.95 4.06
C PRO A 77 -1.92 11.41 4.32
N TYR A 78 -0.75 11.86 3.85
CA TYR A 78 -0.28 13.23 4.00
C TYR A 78 -1.11 14.22 3.17
N PHE A 79 -1.51 13.83 1.97
CA PHE A 79 -2.41 14.58 1.10
C PHE A 79 -3.77 14.77 1.74
N LEU A 80 -4.43 13.68 2.18
CA LEU A 80 -5.73 13.78 2.84
C LEU A 80 -5.67 14.63 4.11
N ARG A 81 -4.63 14.46 4.93
CA ARG A 81 -4.46 15.20 6.18
C ARG A 81 -4.19 16.67 5.93
N SER A 82 -3.29 17.01 5.00
CA SER A 82 -2.98 18.40 4.64
C SER A 82 -4.14 19.09 3.94
N TYR A 83 -4.90 18.39 3.09
CA TYR A 83 -6.11 18.91 2.46
C TYR A 83 -7.16 19.28 3.52
N TYR A 84 -7.42 18.36 4.46
CA TYR A 84 -8.34 18.63 5.56
C TYR A 84 -7.83 19.79 6.44
N ALA A 85 -6.52 19.83 6.72
CA ALA A 85 -5.90 20.88 7.52
C ALA A 85 -6.08 22.26 6.85
N TRP A 86 -5.80 22.34 5.55
CA TRP A 86 -5.98 23.53 4.74
C TRP A 86 -7.43 24.04 4.80
N LYS A 87 -8.40 23.16 4.54
CA LYS A 87 -9.82 23.53 4.51
C LYS A 87 -10.36 24.00 5.87
N ASN A 88 -9.71 23.64 6.97
CA ASN A 88 -10.13 23.97 8.33
C ASN A 88 -9.19 24.95 9.05
N GLY A 89 -8.19 25.51 8.35
CA GLY A 89 -7.23 26.47 8.92
C GLY A 89 -6.39 25.90 10.07
N LEU A 90 -6.05 24.61 10.00
CA LEU A 90 -5.28 23.89 11.02
C LEU A 90 -3.77 23.91 10.71
N PRO A 91 -2.90 23.76 11.74
CA PRO A 91 -1.47 23.62 11.53
C PRO A 91 -1.14 22.23 10.98
N PHE A 92 -0.09 22.13 10.17
CA PHE A 92 0.40 20.85 9.65
C PHE A 92 1.92 20.83 9.58
N VAL A 93 2.53 19.72 9.99
CA VAL A 93 3.98 19.50 9.93
C VAL A 93 4.23 18.17 9.25
N PHE A 94 5.22 18.15 8.36
CA PHE A 94 5.70 16.92 7.77
C PHE A 94 7.22 16.98 7.57
N SER A 95 7.84 15.81 7.56
CA SER A 95 9.26 15.65 7.26
C SER A 95 9.47 15.71 5.74
N SER A 96 10.21 16.72 5.29
CA SER A 96 10.50 16.99 3.87
C SER A 96 11.91 16.54 3.45
N GLY A 97 12.53 15.70 4.28
CA GLY A 97 13.81 15.07 4.02
C GLY A 97 14.16 14.08 5.13
N MET A 98 14.53 12.86 4.76
CA MET A 98 14.87 11.78 5.69
C MET A 98 16.36 11.45 5.61
N VAL A 99 16.93 11.06 6.75
CA VAL A 99 18.32 10.59 6.86
C VAL A 99 18.32 9.22 7.51
N ALA A 100 19.02 8.26 6.89
CA ALA A 100 19.19 6.92 7.46
C ALA A 100 20.00 6.97 8.76
N LEU A 101 19.61 6.16 9.73
CA LEU A 101 20.41 5.93 10.93
C LEU A 101 21.64 5.09 10.59
N GLY A 102 22.76 5.42 11.24
CA GLY A 102 24.06 4.82 10.93
C GLY A 102 24.12 3.31 11.21
N LEU A 103 24.98 2.61 10.48
CA LEU A 103 25.22 1.18 10.67
C LEU A 103 26.00 0.90 11.95
N ASN A 104 25.68 -0.20 12.62
CA ASN A 104 26.44 -0.71 13.75
C ASN A 104 27.73 -1.43 13.28
N ALA A 105 28.59 -1.84 14.22
CA ALA A 105 29.89 -2.44 13.89
C ALA A 105 29.75 -3.77 13.12
N GLU A 106 28.85 -4.65 13.56
CA GLU A 106 28.56 -5.94 12.91
C GLU A 106 28.07 -5.74 11.47
N GLN A 107 27.15 -4.79 11.28
CA GLN A 107 26.61 -4.42 9.98
C GLN A 107 27.69 -3.91 9.02
N LYS A 108 28.61 -3.08 9.50
CA LYS A 108 29.76 -2.62 8.72
C LYS A 108 30.70 -3.76 8.38
N GLN A 109 30.92 -4.68 9.33
CA GLN A 109 31.74 -5.87 9.12
C GLN A 109 31.12 -6.79 8.05
N SER A 110 29.81 -7.06 8.09
CA SER A 110 29.14 -7.87 7.06
C SER A 110 29.29 -7.30 5.66
N ILE A 111 29.30 -5.97 5.52
CA ILE A 111 29.56 -5.30 4.24
C ILE A 111 31.02 -5.45 3.83
N ALA A 112 31.96 -5.26 4.77
CA ALA A 112 33.39 -5.44 4.51
C ALA A 112 33.73 -6.89 4.10
N ASP A 113 33.07 -7.87 4.70
CA ASP A 113 33.21 -9.30 4.41
C ASP A 113 32.49 -9.73 3.12
N GLY A 114 31.77 -8.81 2.46
CA GLY A 114 31.00 -9.11 1.24
C GLY A 114 29.76 -9.99 1.46
N THR A 115 29.36 -10.21 2.72
CA THR A 115 28.17 -11.01 3.08
C THR A 115 26.87 -10.21 3.04
N ALA A 116 26.97 -8.88 2.91
CA ALA A 116 25.84 -7.98 2.77
C ALA A 116 26.18 -6.76 1.89
N THR A 117 25.15 -6.09 1.37
CA THR A 117 25.30 -4.88 0.56
C THR A 117 24.79 -3.65 1.32
N ALA A 118 25.57 -2.58 1.30
CA ALA A 118 25.16 -1.29 1.86
C ALA A 118 23.92 -0.75 1.13
N GLN A 119 22.86 -0.44 1.89
CA GLN A 119 21.66 0.22 1.36
C GLN A 119 21.89 1.73 1.37
N SER A 120 21.96 2.36 0.20
CA SER A 120 22.06 3.81 0.05
C SER A 120 20.70 4.51 0.04
N ASP A 121 19.65 3.77 -0.32
CA ASP A 121 18.28 4.28 -0.36
C ASP A 121 17.64 4.23 1.04
N VAL A 122 17.25 5.41 1.53
CA VAL A 122 16.61 5.57 2.84
C VAL A 122 15.30 4.77 2.97
N ARG A 123 14.62 4.44 1.86
CA ARG A 123 13.42 3.59 1.85
C ARG A 123 13.68 2.19 2.41
N TYR A 124 14.93 1.73 2.32
CA TYR A 124 15.37 0.38 2.70
C TYR A 124 16.45 0.37 3.79
N SER A 125 16.60 1.48 4.53
CA SER A 125 17.62 1.63 5.58
C SER A 125 17.54 0.54 6.66
N TRP A 126 18.68 0.03 7.12
CA TRP A 126 18.74 -1.11 8.05
C TRP A 126 18.27 -0.81 9.47
N ASN A 127 18.48 0.42 9.94
CA ASN A 127 18.19 0.82 11.32
C ASN A 127 17.06 1.85 11.38
N GLY A 128 16.32 2.03 10.28
CA GLY A 128 15.31 3.08 10.14
C GLY A 128 15.92 4.46 9.89
N ASN A 129 15.07 5.47 9.92
CA ASN A 129 15.37 6.84 9.54
C ASN A 129 15.04 7.84 10.66
N ARG A 130 15.53 9.06 10.49
CA ARG A 130 15.09 10.25 11.23
C ARG A 130 14.86 11.42 10.27
N PRO A 131 14.02 12.41 10.62
CA PRO A 131 13.94 13.63 9.82
C PRO A 131 15.27 14.38 9.81
N GLY A 132 15.72 14.76 8.62
CA GLY A 132 16.79 15.73 8.42
C GLY A 132 16.26 17.16 8.22
N ARG A 133 15.02 17.27 7.70
CA ARG A 133 14.33 18.54 7.48
C ARG A 133 12.83 18.36 7.73
N ARG A 134 12.20 19.38 8.32
CA ARG A 134 10.74 19.47 8.48
C ARG A 134 10.21 20.74 7.86
N THR A 135 9.00 20.65 7.33
CA THR A 135 8.24 21.78 6.79
C THR A 135 7.01 21.99 7.67
N LEU A 136 6.83 23.22 8.12
CA LEU A 136 5.65 23.69 8.85
C LEU A 136 4.73 24.44 7.89
N LEU A 137 3.43 24.17 8.00
CA LEU A 137 2.39 24.83 7.23
C LEU A 137 1.25 25.35 8.12
N PRO A 138 0.71 26.54 7.80
CA PRO A 138 1.27 27.48 6.82
C PRO A 138 2.59 28.10 7.30
N ASN A 139 3.32 28.77 6.41
CA ASN A 139 4.55 29.49 6.75
C ASN A 139 4.22 30.58 7.79
N MET A 140 4.83 30.46 8.97
CA MET A 140 4.52 31.30 10.12
C MET A 140 5.10 32.72 10.01
N GLU A 141 6.12 32.97 9.19
CA GLU A 141 6.70 34.31 9.04
C GLU A 141 5.72 35.26 8.34
N ASN A 142 5.04 34.77 7.30
CA ASN A 142 4.14 35.57 6.48
C ASN A 142 2.66 35.19 6.64
N GLY A 143 2.35 34.22 7.50
CA GLY A 143 0.98 33.79 7.83
C GLY A 143 0.22 33.06 6.72
N PHE A 144 0.92 32.65 5.66
CA PHE A 144 0.31 32.16 4.43
C PHE A 144 1.09 31.01 3.81
N SER A 145 0.36 30.02 3.31
CA SER A 145 0.89 29.05 2.34
C SER A 145 -0.14 28.77 1.27
N ASN A 146 0.32 28.23 0.14
CA ASN A 146 -0.55 27.80 -0.93
C ASN A 146 -0.67 26.28 -0.93
N PHE A 147 -1.88 25.75 -0.75
CA PHE A 147 -2.13 24.31 -0.71
C PHE A 147 -1.63 23.58 -1.97
N PHE A 148 -1.77 24.15 -3.16
CA PHE A 148 -1.34 23.47 -4.39
C PHE A 148 0.18 23.43 -4.53
N ALA A 149 0.88 24.47 -4.06
CA ALA A 149 2.34 24.44 -3.96
C ALA A 149 2.81 23.45 -2.88
N THR A 150 2.13 23.44 -1.73
CA THR A 150 2.33 22.46 -0.67
C THR A 150 2.12 21.04 -1.17
N HIS A 151 1.05 20.82 -1.93
CA HIS A 151 0.70 19.50 -2.44
C HIS A 151 1.84 18.97 -3.32
N SER A 152 2.32 19.78 -4.28
CA SER A 152 3.52 19.44 -5.05
C SER A 152 4.76 19.21 -4.18
N THR A 153 4.92 19.96 -3.09
CA THR A 153 6.05 19.77 -2.17
C THR A 153 5.98 18.43 -1.43
N ILE A 154 4.80 18.06 -0.93
CA ILE A 154 4.57 16.76 -0.28
C ILE A 154 4.93 15.65 -1.26
N GLN A 155 4.36 15.67 -2.46
CA GLN A 155 4.57 14.64 -3.49
C GLN A 155 6.03 14.50 -3.97
N ASN A 156 6.86 15.52 -3.76
CA ASN A 156 8.28 15.51 -4.16
C ASN A 156 9.23 15.18 -3.00
N SER A 157 8.73 15.09 -1.76
CA SER A 157 9.59 14.95 -0.58
C SER A 157 9.15 13.89 0.43
N VAL A 158 7.87 13.53 0.43
CA VAL A 158 7.35 12.39 1.19
C VAL A 158 7.51 11.14 0.34
N HIS A 159 7.91 10.07 1.01
CA HIS A 159 8.05 8.74 0.43
C HIS A 159 7.88 7.72 1.55
N THR A 160 7.79 6.43 1.24
CA THR A 160 7.61 5.38 2.25
C THR A 160 8.67 5.39 3.35
N ALA A 161 9.88 5.92 3.09
CA ALA A 161 10.91 6.11 4.10
C ALA A 161 10.56 7.12 5.21
N THR A 162 9.59 8.02 4.99
CA THR A 162 9.12 8.99 5.99
C THR A 162 8.41 8.30 7.15
N LEU A 163 7.83 7.13 6.90
CA LEU A 163 7.17 6.28 7.91
C LEU A 163 8.11 5.23 8.52
N ARG A 164 9.34 5.11 7.97
CA ARG A 164 10.37 4.16 8.42
C ARG A 164 11.17 4.71 9.61
N VAL A 165 10.48 5.01 10.70
CA VAL A 165 11.05 5.66 11.89
C VAL A 165 10.73 4.83 13.12
N ASP A 166 11.72 4.66 13.99
CA ASP A 166 11.55 3.93 15.26
C ASP A 166 10.46 4.62 16.12
N PRO A 167 9.33 3.94 16.39
CA PRO A 167 8.21 4.51 17.12
C PRO A 167 8.49 4.74 18.61
N ARG A 168 9.59 4.19 19.15
CA ARG A 168 10.05 4.47 20.53
C ARG A 168 10.63 5.89 20.65
N THR A 169 11.03 6.48 19.54
CA THR A 169 11.57 7.85 19.49
C THR A 169 10.46 8.89 19.25
N ASN A 170 10.79 10.16 19.48
CA ASN A 170 9.93 11.30 19.13
C ASN A 170 10.24 11.88 17.73
N HIS A 171 10.99 11.15 16.89
CA HIS A 171 11.48 11.65 15.62
C HIS A 171 10.43 11.65 14.51
N GLY A 172 9.53 10.66 14.45
CA GLY A 172 8.60 10.53 13.33
C GLY A 172 7.54 11.63 13.28
N ASP A 173 6.98 11.91 12.10
CA ASP A 173 5.76 12.73 11.96
C ASP A 173 4.54 12.05 12.59
N MET A 174 4.62 10.72 12.73
CA MET A 174 3.58 9.86 13.25
C MET A 174 4.03 9.12 14.52
N TYR A 175 3.06 8.58 15.24
CA TYR A 175 3.23 7.68 16.37
C TYR A 175 2.41 6.41 16.16
N THR A 176 2.78 5.32 16.82
CA THR A 176 2.03 4.07 16.79
C THR A 176 0.92 4.10 17.85
N PRO A 177 -0.36 3.93 17.47
CA PRO A 177 -1.45 3.95 18.43
C PRO A 177 -1.62 2.62 19.18
N ALA A 178 -2.25 2.69 20.34
CA ALA A 178 -2.79 1.54 21.04
C ALA A 178 -3.75 0.74 20.13
N VAL A 179 -3.70 -0.58 20.25
CA VAL A 179 -4.53 -1.51 19.48
C VAL A 179 -5.88 -1.63 20.18
N ARG A 180 -6.74 -0.63 19.95
CA ARG A 180 -8.13 -0.58 20.38
C ARG A 180 -8.97 0.36 19.52
N LYS A 181 -10.30 0.23 19.61
CA LYS A 181 -11.23 1.16 18.98
C LYS A 181 -10.95 2.61 19.41
N GLY A 182 -11.11 3.54 18.47
CA GLY A 182 -10.88 4.97 18.66
C GLY A 182 -9.41 5.37 18.53
N ALA A 183 -8.46 4.50 18.89
CA ALA A 183 -7.03 4.74 18.67
C ALA A 183 -6.63 4.38 17.24
N ILE A 184 -7.04 3.18 16.76
CA ILE A 184 -7.09 2.85 15.33
C ILE A 184 -8.46 3.27 14.80
N ARG A 185 -8.48 4.18 13.83
CA ARG A 185 -9.70 4.81 13.31
C ARG A 185 -9.52 5.27 11.86
N PRO A 186 -10.61 5.66 11.15
CA PRO A 186 -10.47 6.28 9.85
C PRO A 186 -9.50 7.47 9.90
N GLY A 187 -8.54 7.49 8.98
CA GLY A 187 -7.41 8.42 9.00
C GLY A 187 -6.10 7.86 9.56
N THR A 188 -6.13 6.71 10.24
CA THR A 188 -4.91 5.98 10.64
C THR A 188 -4.18 5.48 9.40
N THR A 189 -2.89 5.78 9.28
CA THR A 189 -2.01 5.27 8.23
C THR A 189 -1.67 3.80 8.50
N VAL A 190 -1.55 3.00 7.44
CA VAL A 190 -1.09 1.61 7.51
C VAL A 190 0.16 1.47 6.65
N TYR A 191 1.31 1.20 7.26
CA TYR A 191 2.61 1.14 6.62
C TYR A 191 3.14 -0.30 6.53
N ASP A 192 3.54 -0.71 5.33
CA ASP A 192 4.39 -1.88 5.08
C ASP A 192 5.84 -1.40 4.84
N PRO A 193 6.80 -1.77 5.71
CA PRO A 193 8.22 -1.50 5.52
C PRO A 193 8.85 -2.00 4.22
N SER A 194 8.14 -2.82 3.42
CA SER A 194 8.53 -3.23 2.07
C SER A 194 8.16 -2.21 0.97
N GLY A 195 7.55 -1.08 1.34
CA GLY A 195 7.30 0.06 0.45
C GLY A 195 5.84 0.25 0.04
N HIS A 196 4.88 -0.09 0.90
CA HIS A 196 3.46 0.17 0.64
C HIS A 196 2.80 0.91 1.80
N VAL A 197 1.89 1.82 1.48
CA VAL A 197 1.18 2.65 2.46
C VAL A 197 -0.28 2.69 2.08
N GLY A 198 -1.16 2.56 3.08
CA GLY A 198 -2.58 2.83 2.93
C GLY A 198 -3.11 3.64 4.09
N ILE A 199 -4.41 3.89 4.06
CA ILE A 199 -5.12 4.60 5.12
C ILE A 199 -6.38 3.84 5.49
N VAL A 200 -6.65 3.74 6.79
CA VAL A 200 -7.89 3.20 7.31
C VAL A 200 -9.02 4.15 6.93
N TYR A 201 -10.12 3.61 6.39
CA TYR A 201 -11.33 4.37 6.12
C TYR A 201 -12.55 3.88 6.90
N ASP A 202 -12.48 2.68 7.46
CA ASP A 202 -13.56 2.10 8.25
C ASP A 202 -13.03 1.07 9.24
N VAL A 203 -13.77 0.87 10.31
CA VAL A 203 -13.62 -0.28 11.21
C VAL A 203 -15.00 -0.88 11.34
N THR A 204 -15.22 -2.03 10.70
CA THR A 204 -16.54 -2.67 10.65
C THR A 204 -16.98 -3.14 12.04
N ALA A 205 -18.27 -3.40 12.20
CA ALA A 205 -18.82 -3.93 13.46
C ALA A 205 -18.14 -5.24 13.88
N ASP A 206 -17.80 -6.09 12.90
CA ASP A 206 -17.08 -7.35 13.10
C ASP A 206 -15.55 -7.21 13.21
N GLY A 207 -15.06 -5.97 13.37
CA GLY A 207 -13.67 -5.67 13.69
C GLY A 207 -12.70 -5.75 12.52
N GLN A 208 -13.18 -5.76 11.28
CA GLN A 208 -12.31 -5.61 10.12
C GLN A 208 -11.88 -4.15 10.01
N VAL A 209 -10.57 -3.93 9.99
CA VAL A 209 -9.99 -2.62 9.71
C VAL A 209 -9.88 -2.48 8.20
N MET A 210 -10.69 -1.62 7.61
CA MET A 210 -10.77 -1.47 6.15
C MET A 210 -9.82 -0.38 5.68
N VAL A 211 -9.02 -0.71 4.67
CA VAL A 211 -7.97 0.14 4.12
C VAL A 211 -8.17 0.40 2.63
N PHE A 212 -7.64 1.52 2.19
CA PHE A 212 -7.47 1.86 0.78
C PHE A 212 -6.25 2.77 0.61
N ASP A 213 -5.79 2.95 -0.62
CA ASP A 213 -4.58 3.68 -0.95
C ASP A 213 -4.68 4.29 -2.35
N ALA A 214 -3.84 5.27 -2.65
CA ALA A 214 -3.60 5.69 -4.01
C ALA A 214 -2.46 4.85 -4.62
N LEU A 215 -2.58 4.49 -5.89
CA LEU A 215 -1.61 3.62 -6.57
C LEU A 215 -0.41 4.44 -7.08
N ILE A 216 0.68 3.74 -7.38
CA ILE A 216 1.94 4.37 -7.85
C ILE A 216 1.80 5.08 -9.20
N ASP A 217 0.72 4.82 -9.95
CA ASP A 217 0.35 5.58 -11.15
C ASP A 217 -0.11 7.03 -10.86
N ARG A 218 -0.12 7.41 -9.56
CA ARG A 218 -0.49 8.73 -9.02
C ARG A 218 -1.93 9.16 -9.27
N LYS A 219 -2.75 8.26 -9.82
CA LYS A 219 -4.08 8.57 -10.32
C LYS A 219 -5.11 7.65 -9.72
N SER A 220 -4.85 6.35 -9.73
CA SER A 220 -5.82 5.33 -9.39
C SER A 220 -5.89 5.14 -7.88
N ILE A 221 -7.02 4.66 -7.43
CA ILE A 221 -7.28 4.36 -6.02
C ILE A 221 -7.53 2.86 -5.90
N SER A 222 -6.92 2.23 -4.91
CA SER A 222 -7.05 0.79 -4.69
C SER A 222 -8.48 0.40 -4.29
N PRO A 223 -8.88 -0.85 -4.57
CA PRO A 223 -10.11 -1.41 -4.02
C PRO A 223 -10.09 -1.36 -2.49
N ARG A 224 -11.28 -1.16 -1.91
CA ARG A 224 -11.46 -1.16 -0.46
C ARG A 224 -11.35 -2.59 0.04
N ARG A 225 -10.40 -2.84 0.92
CA ARG A 225 -10.08 -4.19 1.40
C ARG A 225 -9.85 -4.20 2.92
N PRO A 226 -10.09 -5.32 3.60
CA PRO A 226 -9.64 -5.47 4.98
C PRO A 226 -8.10 -5.46 5.03
N TYR A 227 -7.56 -4.92 6.12
CA TYR A 227 -6.17 -5.10 6.50
C TYR A 227 -5.84 -6.59 6.52
N SER A 228 -4.67 -6.93 5.99
CA SER A 228 -4.15 -8.29 6.01
C SER A 228 -2.64 -8.28 6.09
N ILE A 229 -2.10 -9.21 6.87
CA ILE A 229 -0.65 -9.42 6.99
C ILE A 229 0.00 -9.87 5.66
N ASP A 230 -0.80 -10.23 4.66
CA ASP A 230 -0.28 -10.54 3.32
C ASP A 230 0.06 -9.31 2.49
N PHE A 231 -0.57 -8.18 2.79
CA PHE A 231 -0.29 -6.90 2.16
C PHE A 231 0.58 -5.98 3.02
N TYR A 232 0.61 -6.18 4.35
CA TYR A 232 1.34 -5.34 5.28
C TYR A 232 2.27 -6.20 6.15
N LYS A 233 3.44 -6.54 5.60
CA LYS A 233 4.36 -7.49 6.24
C LYS A 233 4.98 -6.93 7.52
N ARG A 234 5.25 -7.83 8.46
CA ARG A 234 5.98 -7.52 9.70
C ARG A 234 7.42 -7.15 9.40
N SER A 235 7.97 -6.21 10.15
CA SER A 235 9.41 -5.90 10.16
C SER A 235 9.92 -5.64 11.57
N LYS A 236 11.20 -5.22 11.69
CA LYS A 236 11.78 -4.76 12.94
C LYS A 236 11.09 -3.50 13.44
N ILE A 237 11.04 -3.28 14.75
CA ILE A 237 10.39 -2.10 15.33
C ILE A 237 11.05 -0.79 14.88
N GLU A 238 12.37 -0.79 14.65
CA GLU A 238 13.14 0.36 14.16
C GLU A 238 12.69 0.82 12.77
N HIS A 239 12.10 -0.07 11.98
CA HIS A 239 11.56 0.28 10.68
C HIS A 239 10.18 0.93 10.77
N GLY A 240 9.61 1.06 11.97
CA GLY A 240 8.18 1.33 12.11
C GLY A 240 7.34 0.23 11.45
N GLY A 241 6.05 0.50 11.28
CA GLY A 241 5.16 -0.39 10.54
C GLY A 241 3.74 -0.37 11.05
N TRP A 242 2.87 -1.02 10.28
CA TRP A 242 1.44 -1.14 10.50
C TRP A 242 0.78 0.21 10.81
N PHE A 243 0.03 0.30 11.91
CA PHE A 243 -0.82 1.43 12.18
C PHE A 243 0.00 2.60 12.73
N GLN A 244 -0.18 3.77 12.12
CA GLN A 244 0.46 5.01 12.55
C GLN A 244 -0.55 6.16 12.46
N ASN A 245 -0.59 7.01 13.49
CA ASN A 245 -1.38 8.23 13.52
C ASN A 245 -0.46 9.44 13.45
N PHE A 246 -0.89 10.49 12.76
CA PHE A 246 -0.19 11.78 12.79
C PHE A 246 -0.01 12.26 14.24
N ARG A 247 1.19 12.73 14.59
CA ARG A 247 1.40 13.40 15.87
C ARG A 247 0.59 14.70 15.90
N PRO A 248 -0.09 14.98 17.02
CA PRO A 248 -0.73 16.28 17.18
C PRO A 248 0.29 17.41 17.07
N VAL A 249 -0.11 18.48 16.37
CA VAL A 249 0.69 19.68 16.16
C VAL A 249 0.13 20.78 17.04
N VAL A 250 1.01 21.44 17.80
CA VAL A 250 0.69 22.63 18.60
C VAL A 250 1.60 23.77 18.14
N VAL A 251 1.03 24.96 17.97
CA VAL A 251 1.76 26.19 17.65
C VAL A 251 1.82 27.06 18.90
N GLU A 252 3.03 27.29 19.39
CA GLU A 252 3.31 28.05 20.62
C GLU A 252 3.81 29.45 20.25
N GLY A 253 3.33 30.49 20.96
CA GLY A 253 3.83 31.86 20.80
C GLY A 253 3.39 32.60 19.53
N ALA A 254 2.38 32.10 18.81
CA ALA A 254 1.78 32.82 17.69
C ALA A 254 0.81 33.92 18.16
N TYR A 255 0.62 34.96 17.34
CA TYR A 255 -0.35 36.03 17.57
C TYR A 255 -1.31 36.16 16.38
N TYR A 256 -2.52 36.64 16.63
CA TYR A 256 -3.53 36.82 15.58
C TYR A 256 -3.32 38.15 14.86
N ASP A 257 -3.07 38.13 13.54
CA ASP A 257 -3.05 39.33 12.69
C ASP A 257 -4.42 39.50 12.01
N SER A 258 -5.18 40.52 12.43
CA SER A 258 -6.51 40.83 11.91
C SER A 258 -6.52 41.24 10.43
N ARG A 259 -5.41 41.77 9.91
CA ARG A 259 -5.28 42.17 8.49
C ARG A 259 -5.17 40.94 7.60
N LEU A 260 -4.52 39.89 8.10
CA LEU A 260 -4.35 38.62 7.40
C LEU A 260 -5.50 37.65 7.70
N GLY A 261 -6.23 37.87 8.79
CA GLY A 261 -7.33 37.02 9.24
C GLY A 261 -6.87 35.67 9.78
N GLY A 262 -5.68 35.62 10.40
CA GLY A 262 -5.07 34.39 10.87
C GLY A 262 -3.89 34.59 11.82
N TYR A 263 -3.42 33.51 12.40
CA TYR A 263 -2.27 33.45 13.29
C TYR A 263 -0.95 33.46 12.52
N VAL A 264 0.01 34.24 13.01
CA VAL A 264 1.36 34.39 12.47
C VAL A 264 2.39 34.37 13.61
N GLY A 265 3.66 34.17 13.27
CA GLY A 265 4.75 33.99 14.23
C GLY A 265 4.65 32.67 15.01
N GLY A 266 5.43 32.54 16.09
CA GLY A 266 5.44 31.33 16.92
C GLY A 266 6.22 30.15 16.33
N THR A 267 6.23 29.03 17.05
CA THR A 267 6.94 27.80 16.70
C THR A 267 6.00 26.61 16.81
N ALA A 268 5.97 25.75 15.79
CA ALA A 268 5.22 24.51 15.85
C ALA A 268 6.02 23.38 16.47
N ARG A 269 5.34 22.59 17.28
CA ARG A 269 5.89 21.42 17.95
C ARG A 269 4.96 20.23 17.73
N LEU A 270 5.56 19.07 17.44
CA LEU A 270 4.86 17.79 17.49
C LEU A 270 4.85 17.29 18.93
N LEU A 271 3.71 16.81 19.40
CA LEU A 271 3.65 16.17 20.72
C LEU A 271 4.56 14.93 20.78
N LYS A 272 5.26 14.79 21.90
CA LYS A 272 6.07 13.63 22.24
C LYS A 272 5.20 12.43 22.63
N ASN A 273 5.78 11.25 22.60
CA ASN A 273 5.11 10.00 22.98
C ASN A 273 4.46 10.07 24.37
N GLU A 274 5.15 10.68 25.34
CA GLU A 274 4.66 10.87 26.72
C GLU A 274 3.45 11.81 26.84
N GLU A 275 3.25 12.69 25.86
CA GLU A 275 2.12 13.63 25.82
C GLU A 275 0.89 13.04 25.08
N ILE A 276 1.04 11.87 24.44
CA ILE A 276 0.01 11.27 23.59
C ILE A 276 -0.63 10.08 24.32
N ARG A 277 -1.85 10.27 24.81
CA ARG A 277 -2.60 9.24 25.57
C ARG A 277 -2.69 7.88 24.86
N ASP A 278 -2.85 7.92 23.55
CA ASP A 278 -3.10 6.73 22.74
C ASP A 278 -1.79 6.14 22.17
N TYR A 279 -0.61 6.65 22.53
CA TYR A 279 0.67 6.09 22.10
C TYR A 279 0.89 4.69 22.69
N SER A 280 1.35 3.75 21.87
CA SER A 280 1.70 2.40 22.28
C SER A 280 2.59 1.72 21.25
N VAL A 281 3.48 0.84 21.71
CA VAL A 281 4.25 -0.08 20.85
C VAL A 281 3.72 -1.52 20.89
N GLU A 282 2.55 -1.74 21.50
CA GLU A 282 1.99 -3.09 21.73
C GLU A 282 1.76 -3.89 20.43
N MET A 283 1.60 -3.21 19.29
CA MET A 283 1.46 -3.87 17.99
C MET A 283 2.70 -4.68 17.60
N PHE A 284 3.88 -4.39 18.17
CA PHE A 284 5.11 -5.18 17.96
C PHE A 284 5.24 -6.35 18.94
N GLY A 285 4.29 -6.51 19.85
CA GLY A 285 4.24 -7.53 20.90
C GLY A 285 4.05 -6.89 22.27
N ASN A 286 3.15 -7.47 23.08
CA ASN A 286 2.97 -7.09 24.48
C ASN A 286 3.39 -8.20 25.46
N THR A 287 3.82 -9.34 24.92
CA THR A 287 4.40 -10.47 25.65
C THR A 287 5.38 -11.21 24.75
N GLN A 288 5.97 -12.28 25.27
CA GLN A 288 6.82 -13.20 24.52
C GLN A 288 6.35 -14.63 24.71
N THR A 289 6.54 -15.46 23.68
CA THR A 289 6.45 -16.92 23.82
C THR A 289 7.62 -17.45 24.65
N PRO A 290 7.56 -18.69 25.16
CA PRO A 290 8.67 -19.28 25.95
C PRO A 290 10.03 -19.30 25.24
N ASP A 291 10.03 -19.34 23.89
CA ASP A 291 11.23 -19.26 23.06
C ASP A 291 11.66 -17.81 22.71
N GLY A 292 11.08 -16.81 23.38
CA GLY A 292 11.48 -15.40 23.30
C GLY A 292 10.91 -14.63 22.10
N ARG A 293 10.03 -15.22 21.29
CA ARG A 293 9.42 -14.53 20.14
C ARG A 293 8.31 -13.60 20.60
N SER A 294 8.18 -12.42 19.99
CA SER A 294 7.12 -11.48 20.35
C SER A 294 5.72 -12.07 20.08
N ALA A 295 4.82 -11.90 21.03
CA ALA A 295 3.46 -12.39 21.01
C ALA A 295 2.48 -11.39 21.64
N TYR A 296 1.20 -11.76 21.68
CA TYR A 296 0.09 -10.95 22.15
C TYR A 296 -0.77 -11.72 23.14
N ILE A 297 -1.09 -11.09 24.26
CA ILE A 297 -2.12 -11.56 25.19
C ILE A 297 -3.49 -11.08 24.69
N LEU A 298 -4.38 -12.03 24.46
CA LEU A 298 -5.76 -11.81 24.06
C LEU A 298 -6.65 -11.45 25.27
N PRO A 299 -7.83 -10.85 25.06
CA PRO A 299 -8.74 -10.52 26.16
C PRO A 299 -9.17 -11.70 27.04
N ASP A 300 -9.15 -12.93 26.49
CA ASP A 300 -9.46 -14.18 27.20
C ASP A 300 -8.23 -14.80 27.92
N GLY A 301 -7.09 -14.10 27.92
CA GLY A 301 -5.84 -14.53 28.54
C GLY A 301 -4.98 -15.46 27.69
N LYS A 302 -5.46 -15.90 26.52
CA LYS A 302 -4.66 -16.73 25.60
C LYS A 302 -3.52 -15.93 24.98
N VAL A 303 -2.42 -16.61 24.68
CA VAL A 303 -1.29 -16.03 23.95
C VAL A 303 -1.37 -16.43 22.49
N THR A 304 -1.25 -15.45 21.59
CA THR A 304 -1.16 -15.67 20.14
C THR A 304 0.07 -14.96 19.58
N ASN A 305 0.70 -15.55 18.57
CA ASN A 305 1.74 -14.88 17.79
C ASN A 305 1.16 -14.14 16.56
N SER A 306 -0.16 -14.23 16.35
CA SER A 306 -0.86 -13.60 15.24
C SER A 306 -1.30 -12.18 15.59
N PHE A 307 -0.64 -11.20 15.01
CA PHE A 307 -1.07 -9.79 15.12
C PHE A 307 -2.47 -9.57 14.52
N GLN A 308 -2.82 -10.28 13.44
CA GLN A 308 -4.12 -10.14 12.80
C GLN A 308 -5.26 -10.62 13.71
N GLU A 309 -5.04 -11.72 14.46
CA GLU A 309 -5.98 -12.18 15.47
C GLU A 309 -6.10 -11.17 16.62
N PHE A 310 -4.96 -10.70 17.14
CA PHE A 310 -4.92 -9.68 18.20
C PHE A 310 -5.68 -8.42 17.77
N LEU A 311 -5.40 -7.89 16.58
CA LEU A 311 -6.10 -6.74 16.02
C LEU A 311 -7.60 -6.98 15.94
N ARG A 312 -8.05 -8.07 15.29
CA ARG A 312 -9.48 -8.29 15.06
C ARG A 312 -10.25 -8.46 16.38
N ARG A 313 -9.68 -9.17 17.36
CA ARG A 313 -10.30 -9.32 18.70
C ARG A 313 -10.40 -7.99 19.43
N ARG A 314 -9.39 -7.12 19.32
CA ARG A 314 -9.38 -5.77 19.91
C ARG A 314 -10.30 -4.79 19.18
N MET A 315 -10.63 -5.06 17.92
CA MET A 315 -11.53 -4.27 17.08
C MET A 315 -12.97 -4.79 17.05
N PHE A 316 -13.29 -5.92 17.67
CA PHE A 316 -14.65 -6.45 17.63
C PHE A 316 -15.59 -5.76 18.64
N GLN A 317 -16.89 -5.69 18.35
CA GLN A 317 -17.95 -5.25 19.27
C GLN A 317 -19.00 -6.37 19.44
N GLY A 318 -19.14 -6.91 20.66
CA GLY A 318 -20.17 -7.91 21.01
C GLY A 318 -19.63 -9.34 21.18
N LYS A 319 -20.48 -10.36 20.92
CA LYS A 319 -20.07 -11.78 20.92
C LYS A 319 -19.37 -12.14 19.60
N TYR A 320 -18.10 -12.48 19.67
CA TYR A 320 -17.26 -12.79 18.51
C TYR A 320 -17.71 -14.10 17.84
N LYS A 321 -18.23 -13.99 16.61
CA LYS A 321 -18.64 -15.12 15.77
C LYS A 321 -18.24 -14.84 14.32
N ILE A 322 -17.46 -15.74 13.73
CA ILE A 322 -17.02 -15.67 12.33
C ILE A 322 -17.65 -16.82 11.55
N ASP A 323 -18.38 -16.49 10.48
CA ASP A 323 -18.82 -17.48 9.50
C ASP A 323 -17.63 -17.88 8.62
N VAL A 324 -17.29 -19.18 8.66
CA VAL A 324 -16.11 -19.72 7.97
C VAL A 324 -16.20 -19.55 6.45
N ILE A 325 -17.38 -19.74 5.86
CA ILE A 325 -17.54 -19.66 4.40
C ILE A 325 -17.53 -18.20 3.95
N ALA A 326 -18.16 -17.30 4.68
CA ALA A 326 -18.13 -15.87 4.41
C ALA A 326 -16.70 -15.33 4.48
N GLU A 327 -15.94 -15.74 5.50
CA GLU A 327 -14.55 -15.33 5.68
C GLU A 327 -13.66 -15.83 4.52
N PHE A 328 -13.85 -17.07 4.07
CA PHE A 328 -13.15 -17.59 2.90
C PHE A 328 -13.54 -16.85 1.60
N LYS A 329 -14.82 -16.46 1.43
CA LYS A 329 -15.25 -15.64 0.30
C LYS A 329 -14.61 -14.25 0.31
N ILE A 330 -14.44 -13.63 1.48
CA ILE A 330 -13.70 -12.35 1.63
C ILE A 330 -12.26 -12.53 1.15
N ARG A 331 -11.60 -13.64 1.52
CA ARG A 331 -10.25 -13.95 1.07
C ARG A 331 -10.17 -14.06 -0.45
N MET A 332 -11.10 -14.78 -1.07
CA MET A 332 -11.15 -14.95 -2.52
C MET A 332 -11.43 -13.64 -3.26
N LYS A 333 -12.29 -12.78 -2.71
CA LYS A 333 -12.54 -11.44 -3.25
C LYS A 333 -11.28 -10.57 -3.20
N ALA A 334 -10.47 -10.65 -2.14
CA ALA A 334 -9.24 -9.88 -2.04
C ALA A 334 -8.23 -10.21 -3.17
N ILE A 335 -8.19 -11.46 -3.64
CA ILE A 335 -7.36 -11.87 -4.79
C ILE A 335 -7.87 -11.20 -6.08
N CYS A 336 -9.19 -11.22 -6.29
CA CYS A 336 -9.84 -10.54 -7.41
C CYS A 336 -9.51 -9.05 -7.46
N ASP A 337 -9.68 -8.38 -6.31
CA ASP A 337 -9.40 -6.95 -6.16
C ASP A 337 -7.92 -6.64 -6.45
N ASP A 338 -7.00 -7.52 -6.06
CA ASP A 338 -5.57 -7.36 -6.34
C ASP A 338 -5.22 -7.47 -7.84
N PHE A 339 -5.94 -8.29 -8.61
CA PHE A 339 -5.84 -8.25 -10.07
C PHE A 339 -6.46 -6.99 -10.66
N GLY A 340 -7.57 -6.52 -10.09
CA GLY A 340 -8.21 -5.27 -10.50
C GLY A 340 -7.27 -4.06 -10.38
N SER A 341 -6.50 -3.96 -9.29
CA SER A 341 -5.52 -2.88 -9.09
C SER A 341 -4.38 -2.90 -10.13
N ARG A 342 -4.07 -4.08 -10.69
CA ARG A 342 -3.04 -4.23 -11.73
C ARG A 342 -3.46 -3.63 -13.07
N VAL A 343 -4.77 -3.51 -13.34
CA VAL A 343 -5.29 -3.05 -14.62
C VAL A 343 -4.77 -1.67 -14.98
N SER A 344 -4.86 -0.70 -14.07
CA SER A 344 -4.38 0.66 -14.36
C SER A 344 -2.87 0.70 -14.57
N LEU A 345 -2.10 0.02 -13.71
CA LEU A 345 -0.64 -0.01 -13.78
C LEU A 345 -0.12 -0.56 -15.12
N VAL A 346 -0.75 -1.62 -15.62
CA VAL A 346 -0.41 -2.20 -16.92
C VAL A 346 -0.89 -1.30 -18.06
N GLN A 347 -2.14 -0.86 -18.00
CA GLN A 347 -2.79 -0.10 -19.07
C GLN A 347 -2.12 1.26 -19.29
N ASP A 348 -1.71 1.95 -18.22
CA ASP A 348 -1.07 3.26 -18.31
C ASP A 348 0.29 3.18 -19.01
N GLY A 349 1.08 2.13 -18.77
CA GLY A 349 2.34 1.89 -19.49
C GLY A 349 2.11 1.69 -20.99
N THR A 350 1.04 0.99 -21.37
CA THR A 350 0.64 0.83 -22.78
C THR A 350 0.18 2.15 -23.39
N ILE A 351 -0.68 2.90 -22.72
CA ILE A 351 -1.20 4.20 -23.20
C ILE A 351 -0.08 5.22 -23.40
N LYS A 352 0.91 5.23 -22.51
CA LYS A 352 2.09 6.12 -22.60
C LYS A 352 3.16 5.63 -23.57
N GLY A 353 2.91 4.54 -24.31
CA GLY A 353 3.82 4.00 -25.30
C GLY A 353 5.08 3.33 -24.74
N VAL A 354 5.14 3.05 -23.43
CA VAL A 354 6.30 2.40 -22.80
C VAL A 354 6.51 1.00 -23.35
N ALA A 355 5.42 0.26 -23.55
CA ALA A 355 5.45 -1.07 -24.18
C ALA A 355 5.95 -1.05 -25.63
N ALA A 356 5.86 0.09 -26.33
CA ALA A 356 6.34 0.23 -27.71
C ALA A 356 7.85 0.52 -27.79
N LYS A 357 8.48 0.95 -26.69
CA LYS A 357 9.93 1.17 -26.64
C LYS A 357 10.69 -0.16 -26.77
N PRO A 358 11.95 -0.13 -27.25
CA PRO A 358 12.86 -1.28 -27.11
C PRO A 358 12.98 -1.67 -25.63
N HIS A 359 13.24 -2.96 -25.37
CA HIS A 359 13.60 -3.39 -24.02
C HIS A 359 14.96 -2.80 -23.64
N VAL A 360 15.16 -2.51 -22.34
CA VAL A 360 16.43 -2.00 -21.80
C VAL A 360 17.62 -2.90 -22.15
N GLU A 361 18.81 -2.29 -22.24
CA GLU A 361 20.08 -3.01 -22.44
C GLU A 361 20.46 -3.85 -21.22
N LYS A 362 20.17 -3.33 -20.03
CA LYS A 362 20.45 -3.94 -18.74
C LYS A 362 19.25 -3.74 -17.82
N LEU A 363 18.87 -4.78 -17.07
CA LEU A 363 17.85 -4.66 -16.05
C LEU A 363 18.31 -3.79 -14.87
N PRO A 364 17.39 -3.25 -14.06
CA PRO A 364 17.74 -2.65 -12.78
C PRO A 364 18.46 -3.65 -11.86
N ASN A 365 19.33 -3.14 -10.98
CA ASN A 365 20.06 -3.95 -10.00
C ASN A 365 19.11 -4.80 -9.14
N THR A 366 17.90 -4.31 -8.90
CA THR A 366 16.78 -5.10 -8.38
C THR A 366 15.51 -4.76 -9.15
N ILE A 367 14.82 -5.77 -9.67
CA ILE A 367 13.51 -5.58 -10.31
C ILE A 367 12.48 -5.01 -9.33
N TYR A 368 12.69 -5.12 -8.02
CA TYR A 368 11.76 -4.65 -6.99
C TYR A 368 11.98 -3.19 -6.55
N GLY A 369 12.94 -2.48 -7.13
CA GLY A 369 13.32 -1.12 -6.77
C GLY A 369 14.12 -0.45 -7.88
N GLY A 370 13.65 -0.57 -9.13
CA GLY A 370 14.21 0.15 -10.27
C GLY A 370 13.74 1.60 -10.32
N ASP A 371 14.20 2.35 -11.33
CA ASP A 371 13.87 3.76 -11.55
C ASP A 371 13.14 3.99 -12.88
N GLY A 372 12.59 5.20 -13.06
CA GLY A 372 12.01 5.65 -14.33
C GLY A 372 10.79 4.82 -14.77
N ASP A 373 10.76 4.43 -16.04
CA ASP A 373 9.66 3.60 -16.60
C ASP A 373 9.49 2.27 -15.84
N TRP A 374 10.58 1.73 -15.28
CA TRP A 374 10.50 0.51 -14.50
C TRP A 374 9.74 0.72 -13.20
N ASP A 375 10.08 1.75 -12.44
CA ASP A 375 9.40 2.07 -11.17
C ASP A 375 7.91 2.35 -11.40
N LEU A 376 7.60 3.13 -12.43
CA LEU A 376 6.25 3.64 -12.67
C LEU A 376 5.29 2.60 -13.28
N TYR A 377 5.79 1.69 -14.12
CA TYR A 377 4.92 0.83 -14.93
C TYR A 377 5.19 -0.66 -14.80
N SER A 378 6.26 -1.10 -14.12
CA SER A 378 6.48 -2.52 -13.85
C SER A 378 5.60 -3.01 -12.69
N THR A 379 5.41 -4.32 -12.57
CA THR A 379 4.61 -4.92 -11.48
C THR A 379 5.26 -6.09 -10.71
N PRO A 380 6.60 -6.24 -10.63
CA PRO A 380 7.22 -7.48 -10.16
C PRO A 380 6.87 -7.84 -8.72
N GLY A 381 6.90 -6.88 -7.78
CA GLY A 381 6.54 -7.14 -6.38
C GLY A 381 5.06 -7.54 -6.21
N GLY A 382 4.16 -6.87 -6.93
CA GLY A 382 2.73 -7.21 -6.93
C GLY A 382 2.45 -8.56 -7.59
N ASP A 383 3.15 -8.88 -8.68
CA ASP A 383 2.96 -10.12 -9.41
C ASP A 383 3.46 -11.34 -8.62
N VAL A 384 4.55 -11.22 -7.87
CA VAL A 384 4.99 -12.28 -6.94
C VAL A 384 3.97 -12.53 -5.83
N ARG A 385 3.41 -11.46 -5.23
CA ARG A 385 2.31 -11.61 -4.24
C ARG A 385 1.09 -12.30 -4.86
N ARG A 386 0.70 -11.92 -6.08
CA ARG A 386 -0.43 -12.55 -6.80
C ARG A 386 -0.16 -14.03 -7.06
N ARG A 387 1.04 -14.41 -7.46
CA ARG A 387 1.42 -15.82 -7.66
C ARG A 387 1.25 -16.63 -6.37
N ASN A 388 1.68 -16.08 -5.24
CA ASN A 388 1.50 -16.73 -3.94
C ASN A 388 0.05 -16.76 -3.43
N SER A 389 -0.90 -16.11 -4.12
CA SER A 389 -2.29 -16.03 -3.66
C SER A 389 -2.99 -17.39 -3.55
N VAL A 390 -2.64 -18.36 -4.39
CA VAL A 390 -3.19 -19.73 -4.34
C VAL A 390 -2.73 -20.46 -3.08
N ASN A 391 -1.43 -20.40 -2.75
CA ASN A 391 -0.90 -20.94 -1.51
C ASN A 391 -1.55 -20.31 -0.29
N LEU A 392 -1.70 -18.98 -0.30
CA LEU A 392 -2.30 -18.27 0.80
C LEU A 392 -3.79 -18.60 0.97
N ALA A 393 -4.55 -18.76 -0.13
CA ALA A 393 -5.94 -19.17 -0.08
C ALA A 393 -6.09 -20.60 0.44
N LEU A 394 -5.23 -21.52 0.00
CA LEU A 394 -5.23 -22.91 0.46
C LEU A 394 -4.87 -23.01 1.95
N ASN A 395 -3.80 -22.35 2.38
CA ASN A 395 -3.39 -22.34 3.78
C ASN A 395 -4.48 -21.72 4.65
N TYR A 396 -5.14 -20.67 4.17
CA TYR A 396 -6.27 -20.08 4.89
C TYR A 396 -7.46 -21.03 5.03
N ALA A 397 -7.78 -21.81 3.99
CA ALA A 397 -8.78 -22.86 4.08
C ALA A 397 -8.39 -23.94 5.09
N LYS A 398 -7.12 -24.36 5.11
CA LYS A 398 -6.57 -25.31 6.11
C LYS A 398 -6.68 -24.76 7.53
N ASP A 399 -6.37 -23.49 7.74
CA ASP A 399 -6.49 -22.81 9.04
C ASP A 399 -7.95 -22.77 9.53
N LEU A 400 -8.87 -22.39 8.65
CA LEU A 400 -10.31 -22.38 8.92
C LEU A 400 -10.84 -23.78 9.26
N LYS A 401 -10.38 -24.81 8.55
CA LYS A 401 -10.70 -26.21 8.89
C LYS A 401 -10.16 -26.56 10.27
N GLY A 402 -8.90 -26.26 10.56
CA GLY A 402 -8.28 -26.54 11.85
C GLY A 402 -8.97 -25.83 13.02
N LEU A 403 -9.63 -24.69 12.78
CA LEU A 403 -10.49 -23.99 13.74
C LEU A 403 -11.81 -24.74 14.01
N ILE A 404 -12.43 -25.28 12.96
CA ILE A 404 -13.65 -26.08 13.08
C ILE A 404 -13.37 -27.44 13.73
N ASP A 405 -12.29 -28.13 13.36
CA ASP A 405 -11.93 -29.44 13.91
C ASP A 405 -11.74 -29.39 15.43
N ARG A 406 -11.12 -28.32 15.94
CA ARG A 406 -10.92 -28.08 17.38
C ARG A 406 -12.12 -27.47 18.09
N ARG A 407 -13.26 -27.32 17.39
CA ARG A 407 -14.51 -26.73 17.90
C ARG A 407 -14.29 -25.37 18.52
N ASP A 408 -13.51 -24.51 17.85
CA ASP A 408 -13.31 -23.15 18.33
C ASP A 408 -14.67 -22.43 18.42
N PRO A 409 -15.10 -21.98 19.61
CA PRO A 409 -16.43 -21.44 19.81
C PRO A 409 -16.67 -20.14 19.05
N GLU A 410 -15.62 -19.49 18.53
CA GLU A 410 -15.72 -18.24 17.80
C GLU A 410 -15.95 -18.45 16.29
N TYR A 411 -15.71 -19.64 15.76
CA TYR A 411 -15.86 -19.96 14.35
C TYR A 411 -17.08 -20.85 14.12
N VAL A 412 -17.97 -20.40 13.25
CA VAL A 412 -19.26 -21.03 13.01
C VAL A 412 -19.30 -21.58 11.59
N TYR A 413 -19.71 -22.83 11.49
CA TYR A 413 -20.00 -23.50 10.23
C TYR A 413 -21.27 -24.34 10.43
N SER A 414 -22.29 -24.07 9.63
CA SER A 414 -23.61 -24.72 9.73
C SER A 414 -23.81 -25.87 8.75
N GLY A 415 -22.87 -26.10 7.84
CA GLY A 415 -22.94 -27.19 6.87
C GLY A 415 -22.40 -28.51 7.42
N ASN A 416 -22.44 -29.56 6.59
CA ASN A 416 -21.98 -30.91 6.91
C ASN A 416 -20.79 -31.38 6.05
N ASN A 417 -20.35 -30.59 5.08
CA ASN A 417 -19.26 -30.89 4.16
C ASN A 417 -18.40 -29.65 3.93
N LEU A 418 -17.55 -29.33 4.90
CA LEU A 418 -16.72 -28.13 4.86
C LEU A 418 -15.85 -28.08 3.60
N ARG A 419 -15.32 -29.24 3.16
CA ARG A 419 -14.56 -29.37 1.90
C ARG A 419 -15.36 -28.86 0.72
N GLY A 420 -16.55 -29.46 0.53
CA GLY A 420 -17.42 -29.18 -0.59
C GLY A 420 -17.86 -27.72 -0.61
N ASP A 421 -18.17 -27.16 0.56
CA ASP A 421 -18.61 -25.76 0.67
C ASP A 421 -17.49 -24.76 0.41
N ILE A 422 -16.25 -25.03 0.85
CA ILE A 422 -15.07 -24.21 0.51
C ILE A 422 -14.77 -24.29 -0.99
N VAL A 423 -14.77 -25.50 -1.57
CA VAL A 423 -14.55 -25.69 -3.01
C VAL A 423 -15.64 -24.96 -3.81
N LYS A 424 -16.91 -25.12 -3.43
CA LYS A 424 -18.03 -24.41 -4.05
C LYS A 424 -17.87 -22.90 -3.97
N ALA A 425 -17.53 -22.36 -2.79
CA ALA A 425 -17.29 -20.95 -2.59
C ALA A 425 -16.12 -20.42 -3.46
N ALA A 426 -15.04 -21.20 -3.58
CA ALA A 426 -13.94 -20.87 -4.48
C ALA A 426 -14.41 -20.86 -5.94
N THR A 427 -15.10 -21.92 -6.41
CA THR A 427 -15.58 -22.04 -7.79
C THR A 427 -16.51 -20.89 -8.18
N GLU A 428 -17.46 -20.54 -7.31
CA GLU A 428 -18.36 -19.39 -7.50
C GLU A 428 -17.57 -18.10 -7.69
N GLN A 429 -16.58 -17.83 -6.83
CA GLN A 429 -15.80 -16.60 -6.87
C GLN A 429 -14.84 -16.56 -8.07
N LEU A 430 -14.24 -17.70 -8.43
CA LEU A 430 -13.32 -17.82 -9.58
C LEU A 430 -14.01 -17.50 -10.92
N ARG A 431 -15.30 -17.84 -11.03
CA ARG A 431 -16.12 -17.61 -12.22
C ARG A 431 -16.79 -16.24 -12.24
N SER A 432 -17.21 -15.74 -11.08
CA SER A 432 -17.94 -14.47 -10.99
C SER A 432 -17.03 -13.25 -11.05
N CYS A 433 -15.82 -13.34 -10.48
CA CYS A 433 -14.85 -12.26 -10.56
C CYS A 433 -14.28 -12.15 -11.97
N THR A 434 -14.35 -10.95 -12.55
CA THR A 434 -13.72 -10.65 -13.83
C THR A 434 -13.02 -9.31 -13.82
N ILE A 435 -11.90 -9.22 -14.51
CA ILE A 435 -11.26 -7.95 -14.87
C ILE A 435 -11.36 -7.72 -16.38
N THR A 436 -11.22 -6.48 -16.81
CA THR A 436 -11.16 -6.12 -18.22
C THR A 436 -9.97 -5.20 -18.45
N TYR A 437 -9.12 -5.53 -19.43
CA TYR A 437 -8.06 -4.64 -19.93
C TYR A 437 -8.30 -4.36 -21.42
N ARG A 438 -7.56 -3.41 -22.01
CA ARG A 438 -7.57 -3.17 -23.46
C ARG A 438 -6.29 -3.74 -24.07
N ASN A 439 -6.43 -4.57 -25.10
CA ASN A 439 -5.28 -5.11 -25.83
C ASN A 439 -4.56 -4.00 -26.63
N THR A 440 -3.46 -4.34 -27.30
CA THR A 440 -2.67 -3.37 -28.08
C THR A 440 -3.49 -2.73 -29.21
N ALA A 441 -4.48 -3.44 -29.74
CA ALA A 441 -5.43 -2.90 -30.74
C ALA A 441 -6.58 -2.06 -30.11
N GLY A 442 -6.58 -1.83 -28.79
CA GLY A 442 -7.60 -1.06 -28.07
C GLY A 442 -8.90 -1.83 -27.74
N ALA A 443 -9.02 -3.07 -28.19
CA ALA A 443 -10.18 -3.92 -27.96
C ALA A 443 -10.22 -4.43 -26.52
N PRO A 444 -11.40 -4.47 -25.87
CA PRO A 444 -11.53 -4.96 -24.51
C PRO A 444 -11.35 -6.48 -24.46
N VAL A 445 -10.55 -6.95 -23.49
CA VAL A 445 -10.35 -8.37 -23.17
C VAL A 445 -10.79 -8.59 -21.74
N LYS A 446 -11.80 -9.46 -21.56
CA LYS A 446 -12.37 -9.81 -20.25
C LYS A 446 -11.78 -11.15 -19.78
N LEU A 447 -11.23 -11.18 -18.57
CA LEU A 447 -10.64 -12.37 -17.97
C LEU A 447 -11.33 -12.69 -16.64
N THR A 448 -11.67 -13.96 -16.42
CA THR A 448 -12.12 -14.46 -15.11
C THR A 448 -10.95 -14.63 -14.16
N LEU A 449 -11.21 -14.66 -12.85
CA LEU A 449 -10.16 -14.96 -11.88
C LEU A 449 -9.54 -16.36 -12.11
N GLU A 450 -10.35 -17.34 -12.51
CA GLU A 450 -9.84 -18.66 -12.94
C GLU A 450 -8.78 -18.54 -14.06
N SER A 451 -9.10 -17.79 -15.12
CA SER A 451 -8.16 -17.56 -16.21
C SER A 451 -6.93 -16.78 -15.75
N LEU A 452 -7.08 -15.83 -14.82
CA LEU A 452 -5.97 -15.06 -14.29
C LEU A 452 -4.99 -15.95 -13.52
N LEU A 453 -5.50 -16.81 -12.63
CA LEU A 453 -4.68 -17.74 -11.83
C LEU A 453 -3.89 -18.69 -12.73
N ALA A 454 -4.53 -19.26 -13.76
CA ALA A 454 -3.87 -20.14 -14.71
C ALA A 454 -2.74 -19.43 -15.51
N ARG A 455 -2.91 -18.15 -15.81
CA ARG A 455 -1.97 -17.35 -16.62
C ARG A 455 -0.83 -16.73 -15.81
N MET A 456 -0.89 -16.69 -14.48
CA MET A 456 0.10 -15.97 -13.64
C MET A 456 1.58 -16.27 -13.95
N PRO A 457 1.98 -17.53 -14.26
CA PRO A 457 3.37 -17.83 -14.62
C PRO A 457 3.85 -17.13 -15.91
N GLN A 458 2.92 -16.80 -16.79
CA GLN A 458 3.18 -16.14 -18.09
C GLN A 458 3.00 -14.62 -18.01
N MET A 459 2.50 -14.06 -16.90
CA MET A 459 2.31 -12.62 -16.80
C MET A 459 3.66 -11.90 -16.69
N SER A 460 4.04 -11.19 -17.76
CA SER A 460 5.21 -10.31 -17.74
C SER A 460 5.03 -9.16 -16.75
N PHE A 461 6.03 -8.96 -15.89
CA PHE A 461 6.17 -7.78 -15.06
C PHE A 461 6.89 -6.62 -15.77
N SER A 462 7.60 -6.89 -16.87
CA SER A 462 8.36 -5.87 -17.62
C SER A 462 7.40 -4.89 -18.30
N PRO A 463 7.64 -3.57 -18.15
CA PRO A 463 6.78 -2.55 -18.75
C PRO A 463 7.00 -2.41 -20.26
N TYR A 464 8.09 -2.97 -20.79
CA TYR A 464 8.46 -2.91 -22.21
C TYR A 464 7.83 -4.02 -23.05
N HIS A 465 7.10 -4.95 -22.41
CA HIS A 465 6.34 -5.97 -23.12
C HIS A 465 4.92 -5.49 -23.45
N CYS A 466 4.39 -5.94 -24.58
CA CYS A 466 3.02 -5.73 -25.02
C CYS A 466 2.02 -6.17 -23.93
N VAL A 467 0.87 -5.51 -23.90
CA VAL A 467 -0.12 -5.71 -22.84
C VAL A 467 -0.62 -7.16 -22.78
N GLU A 468 -0.66 -7.87 -23.90
CA GLU A 468 -1.03 -9.27 -24.00
C GLU A 468 -0.07 -10.17 -23.21
N LEU A 469 1.25 -10.01 -23.40
CA LEU A 469 2.26 -10.73 -22.62
C LEU A 469 2.22 -10.33 -21.14
N ARG A 470 1.92 -9.06 -20.85
CA ARG A 470 1.72 -8.60 -19.47
C ARG A 470 0.51 -9.24 -18.80
N TRP A 471 -0.48 -9.72 -19.54
CA TRP A 471 -1.62 -10.49 -19.04
C TRP A 471 -1.53 -12.01 -19.29
N GLY A 472 -0.35 -12.49 -19.69
CA GLY A 472 -0.08 -13.91 -19.88
C GLY A 472 -0.92 -14.55 -20.98
N ALA A 473 -1.23 -13.80 -22.05
CA ALA A 473 -1.88 -14.34 -23.23
C ALA A 473 -0.99 -15.40 -23.89
N THR A 474 -1.56 -16.55 -24.23
CA THR A 474 -0.85 -17.67 -24.88
C THR A 474 -1.52 -18.14 -26.17
N SER A 475 -2.80 -17.80 -26.38
CA SER A 475 -3.51 -18.19 -27.60
C SER A 475 -3.08 -17.31 -28.77
N ASN A 476 -2.95 -17.92 -29.97
CA ASN A 476 -2.63 -17.18 -31.20
C ASN A 476 -3.62 -16.03 -31.45
N LYS A 477 -4.90 -16.22 -31.08
CA LYS A 477 -5.95 -15.21 -31.22
C LYS A 477 -5.68 -13.98 -30.36
N GLU A 478 -5.33 -14.17 -29.09
CA GLU A 478 -5.04 -13.04 -28.20
C GLU A 478 -3.71 -12.38 -28.54
N LEU A 479 -2.70 -13.18 -28.89
CA LEU A 479 -1.38 -12.68 -29.25
C LEU A 479 -1.35 -11.97 -30.61
N ALA A 480 -2.38 -12.11 -31.45
CA ALA A 480 -2.43 -11.49 -32.78
C ALA A 480 -2.23 -9.96 -32.77
N SER A 481 -2.65 -9.27 -31.69
CA SER A 481 -2.43 -7.83 -31.53
C SER A 481 -1.10 -7.46 -30.88
N CYS A 482 -0.36 -8.42 -30.32
CA CYS A 482 0.93 -8.16 -29.66
C CYS A 482 2.05 -8.00 -30.69
N PRO A 483 2.71 -6.83 -30.80
CA PRO A 483 3.82 -6.64 -31.74
C PRO A 483 5.06 -7.44 -31.35
N ASP A 484 5.27 -7.68 -30.05
CA ASP A 484 6.48 -8.28 -29.52
C ASP A 484 6.68 -9.73 -29.96
N ILE A 485 5.63 -10.45 -30.37
CA ILE A 485 5.80 -11.82 -30.90
C ILE A 485 6.68 -11.86 -32.16
N LYS A 486 6.82 -10.72 -32.86
CA LYS A 486 7.68 -10.54 -34.02
C LYS A 486 9.04 -9.92 -33.66
N ASP A 487 9.22 -9.46 -32.42
CA ASP A 487 10.47 -8.91 -31.91
C ASP A 487 11.26 -10.01 -31.18
N ALA A 488 12.24 -10.57 -31.87
CA ALA A 488 13.07 -11.65 -31.34
C ALA A 488 13.80 -11.26 -30.04
N ARG A 489 14.22 -9.99 -29.90
CA ARG A 489 14.98 -9.53 -28.73
C ARG A 489 14.07 -9.38 -27.52
N LYS A 490 12.87 -8.82 -27.68
CA LYS A 490 11.88 -8.76 -26.60
C LYS A 490 11.42 -10.15 -26.17
N MET A 491 11.20 -11.07 -27.11
CA MET A 491 10.84 -12.45 -26.75
C MET A 491 11.97 -13.19 -26.03
N ARG A 492 13.25 -12.90 -26.32
CA ARG A 492 14.38 -13.39 -25.52
C ARG A 492 14.32 -12.86 -24.09
N TRP A 493 14.10 -11.56 -23.89
CA TRP A 493 13.88 -10.97 -22.56
C TRP A 493 12.72 -11.62 -21.82
N TYR A 494 11.58 -11.76 -22.49
CA TYR A 494 10.41 -12.44 -21.92
C TYR A 494 10.79 -13.84 -21.44
N ARG A 495 11.46 -14.66 -22.25
CA ARG A 495 11.87 -16.03 -21.87
C ARG A 495 12.90 -16.05 -20.74
N ALA A 496 13.94 -15.21 -20.82
CA ALA A 496 15.02 -15.15 -19.81
C ALA A 496 14.50 -14.76 -18.42
N GLN A 497 13.41 -14.00 -18.35
CA GLN A 497 12.75 -13.60 -17.10
C GLN A 497 11.81 -14.67 -16.52
N GLN A 498 11.70 -15.88 -17.10
CA GLN A 498 10.71 -16.89 -16.66
C GLN A 498 10.95 -17.39 -15.23
N THR A 499 12.19 -17.66 -14.84
CA THR A 499 12.50 -18.14 -13.48
C THR A 499 12.22 -17.08 -12.42
N LEU A 500 12.48 -15.80 -12.74
CA LEU A 500 12.06 -14.66 -11.92
C LEU A 500 10.53 -14.59 -11.79
N ARG A 501 9.78 -14.90 -12.87
CA ARG A 501 8.32 -15.01 -12.80
C ARG A 501 7.84 -16.21 -12.00
N ASN A 502 8.63 -17.27 -11.85
CA ASN A 502 8.21 -18.45 -11.09
C ASN A 502 8.41 -18.31 -9.57
N GLN A 503 9.01 -17.21 -9.10
CA GLN A 503 9.18 -16.96 -7.67
C GLN A 503 7.84 -16.72 -6.95
N MET A 504 7.74 -17.25 -5.73
CA MET A 504 6.57 -17.13 -4.85
C MET A 504 6.80 -16.19 -3.66
N SER A 505 8.03 -15.71 -3.48
CA SER A 505 8.41 -14.77 -2.41
C SER A 505 9.28 -13.66 -2.97
N ARG A 506 9.08 -12.43 -2.49
CA ARG A 506 9.89 -11.28 -2.87
C ARG A 506 11.23 -11.35 -2.14
N ASP A 507 12.31 -11.59 -2.86
CA ASP A 507 13.67 -11.39 -2.38
C ASP A 507 14.18 -10.02 -2.85
N THR A 508 14.23 -9.02 -1.97
CA THR A 508 14.75 -7.69 -2.33
C THR A 508 16.27 -7.64 -2.47
N ASN A 509 16.99 -8.67 -2.01
CA ASN A 509 18.45 -8.75 -2.09
C ASN A 509 18.91 -9.42 -3.39
N ILE A 510 17.98 -10.01 -4.16
CA ILE A 510 18.33 -10.63 -5.44
C ILE A 510 18.87 -9.57 -6.41
N PHE A 511 20.10 -9.78 -6.86
CA PHE A 511 20.68 -8.97 -7.92
C PHE A 511 20.08 -9.41 -9.26
N THR A 512 19.50 -8.47 -9.99
CA THR A 512 18.91 -8.69 -11.32
C THR A 512 19.51 -7.81 -12.39
N GLY A 513 20.51 -7.00 -12.06
CA GLY A 513 21.14 -6.03 -12.96
C GLY A 513 22.01 -6.69 -14.01
N TYR A 514 21.41 -7.49 -14.88
CA TYR A 514 22.06 -8.27 -15.93
C TYR A 514 21.71 -7.71 -17.30
N THR A 515 22.63 -7.86 -18.25
CA THR A 515 22.31 -7.79 -19.68
C THR A 515 21.45 -8.98 -20.08
N LEU A 516 20.90 -8.98 -21.29
CA LEU A 516 20.08 -10.09 -21.78
C LEU A 516 20.87 -11.40 -21.77
N GLU A 517 22.09 -11.39 -22.32
CA GLU A 517 22.95 -12.57 -22.44
C GLU A 517 23.40 -13.08 -21.06
N GLU A 518 23.66 -12.19 -20.11
CA GLU A 518 23.94 -12.56 -18.73
C GLU A 518 22.73 -13.20 -18.05
N LEU A 519 21.54 -12.60 -18.21
CA LEU A 519 20.32 -13.12 -17.63
C LEU A 519 19.97 -14.50 -18.18
N GLU A 520 20.13 -14.73 -19.49
CA GLU A 520 19.91 -16.05 -20.10
C GLU A 520 20.77 -17.14 -19.46
N ARG A 521 22.04 -16.83 -19.13
CA ARG A 521 22.93 -17.78 -18.42
C ARG A 521 22.58 -17.95 -16.96
N LYS A 522 22.18 -16.87 -16.28
CA LYS A 522 21.90 -16.85 -14.84
C LYS A 522 20.49 -17.25 -14.46
N ALA A 523 19.54 -17.24 -15.39
CA ALA A 523 18.12 -17.52 -15.12
C ALA A 523 17.89 -18.78 -14.25
N PRO A 524 18.56 -19.93 -14.48
CA PRO A 524 18.37 -21.12 -13.63
C PRO A 524 18.76 -20.92 -12.16
N GLU A 525 19.66 -19.98 -11.86
CA GLU A 525 20.12 -19.67 -10.49
C GLU A 525 19.19 -18.66 -9.78
N LEU A 526 18.34 -17.95 -10.53
CA LEU A 526 17.55 -16.81 -10.01
C LEU A 526 16.12 -17.19 -9.58
N GLY A 527 15.70 -18.43 -9.76
CA GLY A 527 14.37 -18.87 -9.33
C GLY A 527 13.99 -20.26 -9.85
N PRO A 528 12.81 -20.76 -9.45
CA PRO A 528 12.36 -22.09 -9.85
C PRO A 528 12.25 -22.23 -11.36
N ALA A 529 12.70 -23.36 -11.90
CA ALA A 529 12.58 -23.67 -13.34
C ALA A 529 11.11 -23.78 -13.77
N ASN A 530 10.27 -24.38 -12.92
CA ASN A 530 8.85 -24.56 -13.14
C ASN A 530 8.03 -23.75 -12.13
N PRO A 531 6.88 -23.19 -12.55
CA PRO A 531 5.96 -22.55 -11.62
C PRO A 531 5.26 -23.58 -10.72
N GLU A 532 4.78 -23.13 -9.57
CA GLU A 532 3.89 -23.94 -8.73
C GLU A 532 2.52 -24.17 -9.38
N ASN A 533 1.79 -25.18 -8.88
CA ASN A 533 0.42 -25.44 -9.30
C ASN A 533 -0.51 -24.31 -8.83
N ASN A 534 -1.03 -23.56 -9.80
CA ASN A 534 -1.96 -22.44 -9.59
C ASN A 534 -3.44 -22.84 -9.74
N ASN A 535 -3.76 -24.13 -9.90
CA ASN A 535 -5.12 -24.62 -9.90
C ASN A 535 -5.65 -24.73 -8.46
N LEU A 536 -6.28 -23.65 -7.98
CA LEU A 536 -6.81 -23.59 -6.62
C LEU A 536 -7.85 -24.69 -6.34
N ILE A 537 -8.74 -25.01 -7.29
CA ILE A 537 -9.78 -26.01 -7.08
C ILE A 537 -9.17 -27.39 -6.88
N GLN A 538 -8.29 -27.80 -7.79
CA GLN A 538 -7.58 -29.07 -7.67
C GLN A 538 -6.85 -29.19 -6.33
N ARG A 539 -6.20 -28.11 -5.88
CA ARG A 539 -5.46 -28.12 -4.62
C ARG A 539 -6.35 -28.13 -3.39
N LEU A 540 -7.46 -27.40 -3.39
CA LEU A 540 -8.47 -27.49 -2.33
C LEU A 540 -9.08 -28.89 -2.25
N GLU A 541 -9.25 -29.55 -3.39
CA GLU A 541 -9.70 -30.94 -3.41
C GLU A 541 -8.62 -31.87 -2.86
N SER A 542 -7.39 -31.83 -3.37
CA SER A 542 -6.37 -32.81 -3.00
C SER A 542 -5.70 -32.58 -1.65
N GLU A 543 -5.65 -31.35 -1.14
CA GLU A 543 -4.79 -30.98 0.00
C GLU A 543 -5.53 -30.48 1.24
N LEU A 544 -6.84 -30.20 1.17
CA LEU A 544 -7.57 -29.65 2.33
C LEU A 544 -7.90 -30.71 3.39
N PHE A 545 -7.69 -32.00 3.08
CA PHE A 545 -8.03 -33.14 3.94
C PHE A 545 -6.93 -34.20 3.92
#